data_AF-A0A4V3ASE1-F1
#
_entry.id   AF-A0A4V3ASE1-F1
#
_cell.length_a   1.000
_cell.length_b   1.000
_cell.length_c   1.000
_cell.angle_alpha   90.00
_cell.angle_beta   90.00
_cell.angle_gamma   90.00
#
_symmetry.space_group_name_H-M   'P 1'
#
loop_
_entity.id
_entity.type
_entity.pdbx_description
1 polymer ?
#
loop_
_entity_poly.entity_id
_entity_poly.type
_entity_poly.pdbx_seq_one_letter_code
_entity_poly.pdbx_strand_id
1 'polypeptide(L)'
;MMENDQLIENFFSDMKKQDQNIPIPEFPETKVRSFNWWIPSGIAATLLLGGFLLTQQEPVTEAPSEVIIISLQENENNEQEFTIEEKAYIDVWESSTSSLLTEF
;
A
#
# COMPACT_ATOMS: atom_id res chain seq x y z
N MET A 1 -23.38 -5.06 -78.29
CA MET A 1 -23.46 -4.74 -76.86
C MET A 1 -23.97 -5.94 -76.06
N MET A 2 -25.14 -6.52 -76.38
CA MET A 2 -25.74 -7.68 -75.66
C MET A 2 -24.84 -8.94 -75.57
N GLU A 3 -24.03 -9.25 -76.58
CA GLU A 3 -23.17 -10.45 -76.59
C GLU A 3 -22.02 -10.37 -75.58
N ASN A 4 -21.53 -9.15 -75.29
CA ASN A 4 -20.48 -8.94 -74.30
C ASN A 4 -21.02 -9.08 -72.88
N ASP A 5 -22.27 -8.63 -72.66
CA ASP A 5 -22.94 -8.73 -71.37
C ASP A 5 -23.19 -10.21 -70.99
N GLN A 6 -23.58 -11.04 -71.96
CA GLN A 6 -23.75 -12.49 -71.74
C GLN A 6 -22.42 -13.20 -71.46
N LEU A 7 -21.34 -12.80 -72.12
CA LEU A 7 -20.02 -13.37 -71.90
C LEU A 7 -19.51 -13.05 -70.49
N ILE A 8 -19.73 -11.81 -70.04
CA ILE A 8 -19.40 -11.36 -68.69
C ILE A 8 -20.23 -12.10 -67.63
N GLU A 9 -21.52 -12.27 -67.85
CA GLU A 9 -22.42 -13.00 -66.94
C GLU A 9 -21.97 -14.45 -66.78
N ASN A 10 -21.66 -15.13 -67.89
CA ASN A 10 -21.16 -16.50 -67.87
C ASN A 10 -19.82 -16.62 -67.14
N PHE A 11 -18.89 -15.69 -67.38
CA PHE A 11 -17.59 -15.65 -66.70
C PHE A 11 -17.73 -15.56 -65.17
N PHE A 12 -18.58 -14.66 -64.67
CA PHE A 12 -18.83 -14.55 -63.24
C PHE A 12 -19.59 -15.75 -62.67
N SER A 13 -20.48 -16.37 -63.47
CA SER A 13 -21.19 -17.58 -63.05
C SER A 13 -20.24 -18.76 -62.82
N ASP A 14 -19.24 -18.92 -63.69
CA ASP A 14 -18.28 -20.01 -63.61
C ASP A 14 -17.24 -19.76 -62.52
N MET A 15 -16.81 -18.51 -62.33
CA MET A 15 -15.98 -18.10 -61.20
C MET A 15 -16.66 -18.42 -59.87
N LYS A 16 -17.95 -18.10 -59.74
CA LYS A 16 -18.73 -18.39 -58.52
C LYS A 16 -18.86 -19.88 -58.23
N LYS A 17 -19.03 -20.71 -59.27
CA LYS A 17 -19.04 -22.18 -59.11
C LYS A 17 -17.69 -22.71 -58.62
N GLN A 18 -16.59 -22.13 -59.08
CA GLN A 18 -15.25 -22.54 -58.65
C GLN A 18 -14.99 -22.14 -57.19
N ASP A 19 -15.38 -20.92 -56.80
CA ASP A 19 -15.22 -20.40 -55.45
C ASP A 19 -15.97 -21.25 -54.39
N GLN A 20 -17.14 -21.78 -54.74
CA GLN A 20 -17.93 -22.67 -53.87
C GLN A 20 -17.21 -23.98 -53.49
N ASN A 21 -16.24 -24.41 -54.28
CA ASN A 21 -15.47 -25.63 -54.00
C ASN A 21 -14.20 -25.36 -53.18
N ILE A 22 -13.89 -24.10 -52.91
CA ILE A 22 -12.72 -23.73 -52.12
C ILE A 22 -13.10 -23.84 -50.63
N PRO A 23 -12.44 -24.71 -49.86
CA PRO A 23 -12.70 -24.81 -48.44
C PRO A 23 -12.27 -23.51 -47.73
N ILE A 24 -13.18 -22.91 -46.98
CA ILE A 24 -12.88 -21.75 -46.15
C ILE A 24 -12.02 -22.24 -44.97
N PRO A 25 -10.82 -21.68 -44.73
CA PRO A 25 -10.01 -22.06 -43.58
C PRO A 25 -10.71 -21.65 -42.29
N GLU A 26 -10.72 -22.55 -41.30
CA GLU A 26 -11.26 -22.24 -39.97
C GLU A 26 -10.38 -21.20 -39.27
N PHE A 27 -11.02 -20.18 -38.69
CA PHE A 27 -10.33 -19.21 -37.86
C PHE A 27 -9.96 -19.87 -36.53
N PRO A 28 -8.71 -19.73 -36.04
CA PRO A 28 -8.31 -20.33 -34.79
C PRO A 28 -9.07 -19.69 -33.62
N GLU A 29 -9.91 -20.47 -32.94
CA GLU A 29 -10.59 -20.04 -31.73
C GLU A 29 -9.58 -19.87 -30.58
N THR A 30 -9.54 -18.68 -29.99
CA THR A 30 -8.73 -18.43 -28.80
C THR A 30 -9.44 -19.00 -27.58
N LYS A 31 -8.87 -20.07 -26.99
CA LYS A 31 -9.33 -20.59 -25.70
C LYS A 31 -8.96 -19.62 -24.59
N VAL A 32 -9.86 -18.70 -24.24
CA VAL A 32 -9.74 -17.92 -23.01
C VAL A 32 -9.92 -18.85 -21.81
N ARG A 33 -8.82 -19.14 -21.12
CA ARG A 33 -8.84 -19.95 -19.90
C ARG A 33 -9.49 -19.12 -18.79
N SER A 34 -10.45 -19.70 -18.07
CA SER A 34 -11.06 -19.04 -16.91
C SER A 34 -9.98 -18.68 -15.89
N PHE A 35 -9.83 -17.40 -15.60
CA PHE A 35 -8.90 -16.93 -14.59
C PHE A 35 -9.40 -17.32 -13.19
N ASN A 36 -8.60 -18.07 -12.44
CA ASN A 36 -9.00 -18.53 -11.11
C ASN A 36 -8.83 -17.38 -10.09
N TRP A 37 -9.95 -16.88 -9.55
CA TRP A 37 -9.98 -15.74 -8.62
C TRP A 37 -9.39 -16.05 -7.23
N TRP A 38 -8.98 -17.29 -6.97
CA TRP A 38 -8.37 -17.68 -5.70
C TRP A 38 -7.02 -17.00 -5.45
N ILE A 39 -6.22 -16.76 -6.49
CA ILE A 39 -4.91 -16.10 -6.37
C ILE A 39 -5.06 -14.64 -5.90
N PRO A 40 -5.82 -13.76 -6.58
CA PRO A 40 -6.00 -12.40 -6.10
C PRO A 40 -6.72 -12.33 -4.75
N SER A 41 -7.64 -13.25 -4.47
CA SER A 41 -8.31 -13.32 -3.16
C SER A 41 -7.34 -13.65 -2.03
N GLY A 42 -6.38 -14.55 -2.26
CA GLY A 42 -5.34 -14.89 -1.28
C GLY A 42 -4.43 -13.70 -0.99
N ILE A 43 -4.02 -12.97 -2.03
CA ILE A 43 -3.18 -11.77 -1.89
C ILE A 43 -3.91 -10.67 -1.08
N ALA A 44 -5.21 -10.45 -1.35
CA ALA A 44 -5.98 -9.46 -0.59
C ALA A 44 -6.07 -9.83 0.90
N ALA A 45 -6.28 -11.12 1.22
CA ALA A 45 -6.36 -11.59 2.60
C ALA A 45 -5.03 -11.45 3.35
N THR A 46 -3.89 -11.74 2.69
CA THR A 46 -2.57 -11.58 3.32
C THR A 46 -2.22 -10.10 3.55
N LEU A 47 -2.57 -9.22 2.62
CA LEU A 47 -2.38 -7.77 2.80
C LEU A 47 -3.23 -7.20 3.93
N LEU A 48 -4.49 -7.65 4.06
CA LEU A 48 -5.37 -7.25 5.16
C LEU A 48 -4.82 -7.68 6.53
N LEU A 49 -4.38 -8.93 6.65
CA LEU A 49 -3.79 -9.45 7.89
C LEU A 49 -2.47 -8.75 8.23
N GLY A 50 -1.59 -8.56 7.25
CA GLY A 50 -0.32 -7.86 7.43
C GLY A 50 -0.53 -6.39 7.83
N GLY A 51 -1.46 -5.70 7.18
CA GLY A 51 -1.84 -4.33 7.53
C GLY A 51 -2.37 -4.21 8.96
N PHE A 52 -3.28 -5.11 9.36
CA PHE A 52 -3.85 -5.11 10.72
C PHE A 52 -2.78 -5.24 11.80
N LEU A 53 -1.79 -6.12 11.62
CA LEU A 53 -0.69 -6.30 12.58
C LEU A 53 0.21 -5.07 12.72
N LEU A 54 0.40 -4.32 11.63
CA LEU A 54 1.22 -3.10 11.63
C LEU A 54 0.48 -1.86 12.15
N THR A 55 -0.85 -1.92 12.27
CA THR A 55 -1.66 -0.77 12.73
C THR A 55 -1.85 -0.78 14.24
N GLN A 56 -1.12 -1.61 14.99
CA GLN A 56 -1.10 -1.51 16.44
C GLN A 56 -0.46 -0.16 16.80
N GLN A 57 -1.31 0.81 17.14
CA GLN A 57 -0.88 2.08 17.71
C GLN A 57 -0.04 1.75 18.94
N GLU A 58 1.19 2.26 18.98
CA GLU A 58 1.94 2.29 20.22
C GLU A 58 1.03 2.94 21.27
N PRO A 59 0.85 2.30 22.45
CA PRO A 59 0.04 2.89 23.50
C PRO A 59 0.64 4.26 23.78
N VAL A 60 -0.18 5.30 23.65
CA VAL A 60 0.24 6.66 24.01
C VAL A 60 0.59 6.60 25.48
N THR A 61 1.89 6.69 25.80
CA THR A 61 2.35 6.74 27.18
C THR A 61 1.70 7.97 27.82
N GLU A 62 0.78 7.74 28.75
CA GLU A 62 0.18 8.83 29.51
C GLU A 62 1.29 9.57 30.26
N ALA A 63 1.31 10.90 30.14
CA ALA A 63 2.25 11.72 30.90
C ALA A 63 2.02 11.47 32.40
N PRO A 64 3.09 11.30 33.20
CA PRO A 64 2.93 11.09 34.64
C PRO A 64 2.19 12.28 35.26
N SER A 65 1.35 12.04 36.27
CA SER A 65 0.65 13.13 36.98
C SER A 65 1.61 13.99 37.80
N GLU A 66 2.67 13.35 38.33
CA GLU A 66 3.62 13.93 39.28
C GLU A 66 5.06 13.61 38.86
N VAL A 67 5.97 14.51 39.18
CA VAL A 67 7.40 14.43 38.88
C VAL A 67 8.19 14.73 40.15
N ILE A 68 9.20 13.90 40.42
CA ILE A 68 10.16 14.12 41.50
C ILE A 68 11.39 14.80 40.90
N ILE A 69 11.70 16.00 41.38
CA ILE A 69 12.89 16.76 41.00
C ILE A 69 13.93 16.62 42.10
N ILE A 70 15.11 16.12 41.74
CA ILE A 70 16.26 16.00 42.64
C ILE A 70 17.32 16.98 42.16
N SER A 71 17.56 18.04 42.92
CA SER A 71 18.57 19.05 42.62
C SER A 71 19.72 19.00 43.62
N LEU A 72 20.93 19.32 43.15
CA LEU A 72 22.11 19.52 43.97
C LEU A 72 22.43 21.02 43.95
N GLN A 73 22.42 21.66 45.11
CA GLN A 73 22.70 23.08 45.26
C GLN A 73 23.78 23.31 46.31
N GLU A 74 24.55 24.40 46.17
CA GLU A 74 25.55 24.81 47.16
C GLU A 74 24.88 25.78 48.15
N ASN A 75 25.03 25.51 49.45
CA ASN A 75 24.44 26.33 50.50
C ASN A 75 25.33 27.53 50.87
N GLU A 76 24.86 28.39 51.78
CA GLU A 76 25.58 29.59 52.23
C GLU A 76 26.96 29.32 52.84
N ASN A 77 27.23 28.07 53.26
CA ASN A 77 28.49 27.63 53.84
C ASN A 77 29.43 26.95 52.82
N ASN A 78 29.11 26.97 51.52
CA ASN A 78 29.82 26.26 50.45
C ASN A 78 29.78 24.72 50.62
N GLU A 79 28.70 24.19 51.21
CA GLU A 79 28.46 22.76 51.31
C GLU A 79 27.40 22.35 50.29
N GLN A 80 27.54 21.15 49.72
CA GLN A 80 26.56 20.61 48.79
C GLN A 80 25.35 20.04 49.53
N GLU A 81 24.15 20.43 49.10
CA GLU A 81 22.87 20.01 49.65
C GLU A 81 21.96 19.44 48.54
N PHE A 82 21.31 18.32 48.82
CA PHE A 82 20.30 17.74 47.94
C PHE A 82 18.91 18.28 48.32
N THR A 83 18.18 18.80 47.34
CA THR A 83 16.77 19.17 47.49
C THR A 83 15.90 18.23 46.67
N ILE A 84 14.81 17.75 47.27
CA ILE A 84 13.85 16.85 46.65
C ILE A 84 12.49 17.55 46.65
N GLU A 85 11.94 17.78 45.46
CA GLU A 85 10.65 18.43 45.28
C GLU A 85 9.70 17.52 44.49
N GLU A 86 8.44 17.50 44.90
CA GLU A 86 7.35 16.83 44.18
C GLU A 86 6.49 17.89 43.51
N LYS A 87 6.37 17.84 42.18
CA LYS A 87 5.59 18.81 41.38
C LYS A 87 4.66 18.09 40.43
N ALA A 88 3.53 18.72 40.10
CA ALA A 88 2.69 18.22 39.02
C ALA A 88 3.46 18.35 37.69
N TYR A 89 3.30 17.39 36.79
CA TYR A 89 4.00 17.41 35.49
C TYR A 89 3.72 18.67 34.68
N ILE A 90 2.50 19.21 34.79
CA ILE A 90 2.10 20.45 34.10
C ILE A 90 2.82 21.71 34.61
N ASP A 91 3.38 21.66 35.82
CA ASP A 91 4.07 22.80 36.44
C ASP A 91 5.58 22.84 36.08
N VAL A 92 6.08 21.82 35.38
CA VAL A 92 7.49 21.69 35.01
C VAL A 92 7.67 22.03 33.53
N TRP A 93 8.41 23.10 33.24
CA TRP A 93 8.69 23.55 31.87
C TRP A 93 9.89 22.84 31.22
N GLU A 94 10.72 22.17 32.01
CA GLU A 94 11.89 21.45 31.53
C GLU A 94 11.56 20.00 31.19
N SER A 95 12.14 19.51 30.09
CA SER A 95 12.01 18.10 29.72
C SER A 95 12.68 17.21 30.78
N SER A 96 12.07 16.09 31.13
CA SER A 96 12.70 15.05 31.98
C SER A 96 13.99 14.49 31.39
N THR A 97 14.21 14.66 30.08
CA THR A 97 15.42 14.25 29.36
C THR A 97 16.39 15.39 29.11
N SER A 98 16.11 16.61 29.58
CA SER A 98 16.98 17.79 29.37
C SER A 98 18.43 17.52 29.81
N SER A 99 18.60 16.84 30.95
CA SER A 99 19.92 16.46 31.48
C SER A 99 20.71 15.47 30.61
N LEU A 100 20.05 14.75 29.69
CA LEU A 100 20.71 13.81 28.76
C LEU A 100 21.23 14.51 27.50
N LEU A 101 20.80 15.75 27.24
CA LEU A 101 21.17 16.53 26.05
C LEU A 101 22.41 17.40 26.27
N THR A 102 22.98 17.41 27.48
CA THR A 102 24.23 18.12 27.75
C THR A 102 25.39 17.35 27.11
N GLU A 103 25.78 17.74 25.90
CA GLU A 103 27.02 17.31 25.26
C GLU A 103 28.22 17.86 26.05
N PHE A 104 29.14 16.98 26.46
CA PHE A 104 30.43 17.36 27.02
C PHE A 104 31.39 17.86 25.94
#